data_AF-A0A2D9CBB6-F1
#
_entry.id   AF-A0A2D9CBB6-F1
#
_cell.length_a   1.000
_cell.length_b   1.000
_cell.length_c   1.000
_cell.angle_alpha   90.00
_cell.angle_beta   90.00
_cell.angle_gamma   90.00
#
_symmetry.space_group_name_H-M   'P 1'
#
loop_
_entity.id
_entity.type
_entity.pdbx_description
1 polymer ?
#
loop_
_entity_poly.entity_id
_entity_poly.type
_entity_poly.pdbx_seq_one_letter_code
_entity_poly.pdbx_strand_id
1 'polypeptide(L)'
;MDATRQTSGRIRFKKRHGLDVKKQDPKLPSKSNMAKNTIVAAGQLIKNGFKVVSTEERNDREKICQRCEHFRKKDNRCAKCGCHLQWKNRMRAWHCPEKKW
;
A
#
# COMPACT_ATOMS: atom_id res chain seq x y z
N MET A 1 52.58 7.12 54.24
CA MET A 1 53.33 6.39 53.18
C MET A 1 52.66 5.02 53.15
N ASP A 2 51.86 4.61 52.19
CA ASP A 2 51.93 4.80 50.74
C ASP A 2 50.55 4.71 50.07
N ALA A 3 50.52 5.19 48.83
CA ALA A 3 49.35 5.53 48.04
C ALA A 3 48.82 4.38 47.15
N THR A 4 47.54 4.51 46.77
CA THR A 4 46.93 4.20 45.45
C THR A 4 46.90 2.76 44.91
N ARG A 5 45.70 2.31 44.49
CA ARG A 5 45.31 1.91 43.11
C ARG A 5 43.84 1.40 43.08
N GLN A 6 42.95 2.04 42.30
CA GLN A 6 42.41 1.57 40.99
C GLN A 6 41.40 0.41 41.13
N THR A 7 40.20 0.35 40.52
CA THR A 7 39.59 0.96 39.33
C THR A 7 38.06 0.72 39.42
N SER A 8 37.21 1.74 39.26
CA SER A 8 36.49 2.02 38.00
C SER A 8 35.80 0.82 37.34
N GLY A 9 34.54 0.58 37.69
CA GLY A 9 33.62 -0.32 36.98
C GLY A 9 32.30 0.36 36.63
N ARG A 10 32.33 1.44 35.83
CA ARG A 10 31.11 2.07 35.30
C ARG A 10 30.55 1.18 34.20
N ILE A 11 29.53 0.37 34.52
CA ILE A 11 28.80 -0.45 33.54
C ILE A 11 28.23 0.50 32.46
N ARG A 12 28.90 0.57 31.32
CA ARG A 12 28.41 1.29 30.14
C ARG A 12 27.31 0.45 29.51
N PHE A 13 26.05 0.77 29.81
CA PHE A 13 24.92 0.37 28.98
C PHE A 13 25.16 0.92 27.56
N LYS A 14 25.61 0.05 26.64
CA LYS A 14 25.69 0.38 25.21
C LYS A 14 24.27 0.77 24.77
N LYS A 15 24.08 2.01 24.32
CA LYS A 15 22.84 2.47 23.66
C LYS A 15 22.50 1.46 22.57
N ARG A 16 21.40 0.72 22.76
CA ARG A 16 20.79 -0.07 21.68
C ARG A 16 20.24 0.96 20.70
N HIS A 17 20.97 1.22 19.63
CA HIS A 17 20.47 2.00 18.51
C HIS A 17 19.31 1.21 17.90
N GLY A 18 18.09 1.55 18.34
CA GLY A 18 16.87 1.11 17.68
C GLY A 18 16.88 1.65 16.26
N LEU A 19 16.94 0.74 15.29
CA LEU A 19 16.78 1.09 13.89
C LEU A 19 15.31 1.39 13.66
N ASP A 20 14.98 2.68 13.52
CA ASP A 20 13.71 3.14 12.99
C ASP A 20 13.59 2.68 11.52
N VAL A 21 13.12 1.45 11.30
CA VAL A 21 12.87 0.93 9.95
C VAL A 21 11.69 1.71 9.37
N LYS A 22 11.99 2.79 8.62
CA LYS A 22 11.00 3.52 7.83
C LYS A 22 10.33 2.54 6.85
N LYS A 23 9.09 2.14 7.15
CA LYS A 23 8.28 1.25 6.30
C LYS A 23 7.93 2.00 5.00
N GLN A 24 8.60 1.67 3.90
CA GLN A 24 8.40 2.32 2.60
C GLN A 24 7.12 1.80 1.93
N ASP A 25 6.24 2.69 1.49
CA ASP A 25 5.02 2.28 0.76
C ASP A 25 5.36 1.64 -0.60
N PRO A 26 4.60 0.62 -1.05
CA PRO A 26 4.79 0.01 -2.36
C PRO A 26 4.75 1.03 -3.49
N LYS A 27 5.69 0.98 -4.45
CA LYS A 27 5.84 2.00 -5.51
C LYS A 27 4.70 1.92 -6.54
N LEU A 28 4.16 3.07 -6.95
CA LEU A 28 3.18 3.16 -8.02
C LEU A 28 3.80 2.80 -9.39
N PRO A 29 2.98 2.35 -10.36
CA PRO A 29 3.46 2.17 -11.72
C PRO A 29 3.88 3.52 -12.34
N SER A 30 4.66 3.46 -13.42
CA SER A 30 5.08 4.66 -14.14
C SER A 30 3.88 5.46 -14.65
N LYS A 31 4.06 6.77 -14.85
CA LYS A 31 3.00 7.65 -15.38
C LYS A 31 2.48 7.17 -16.74
N SER A 32 3.36 6.67 -17.61
CA SER A 32 2.98 6.10 -18.91
C SER A 32 2.12 4.85 -18.77
N ASN A 33 2.47 3.95 -17.84
CA ASN A 33 1.66 2.76 -17.56
C ASN A 33 0.31 3.13 -16.94
N MET A 34 0.27 4.13 -16.06
CA MET A 34 -0.99 4.64 -15.51
C MET A 34 -1.90 5.23 -16.59
N ALA A 35 -1.35 5.97 -17.55
CA ALA A 35 -2.12 6.52 -18.67
C ALA A 35 -2.72 5.39 -19.52
N LYS A 36 -1.90 4.40 -19.90
CA LYS A 36 -2.35 3.20 -20.63
C LYS A 36 -3.47 2.46 -19.88
N ASN A 37 -3.27 2.18 -18.59
CA ASN A 37 -4.26 1.49 -17.75
C ASN A 37 -5.56 2.28 -17.65
N THR A 38 -5.48 3.61 -17.55
CA THR A 38 -6.66 4.49 -17.48
C THR A 38 -7.47 4.43 -18.77
N ILE A 39 -6.83 4.48 -19.93
CA ILE A 39 -7.52 4.39 -21.24
C ILE A 39 -8.23 3.03 -21.37
N VAL A 40 -7.55 1.94 -21.04
CA VAL A 40 -8.15 0.59 -21.06
C VAL A 40 -9.33 0.51 -20.09
N ALA A 41 -9.18 1.03 -18.87
CA ALA A 41 -10.25 1.04 -17.87
C ALA A 41 -11.46 1.88 -18.33
N ALA A 42 -11.24 3.02 -18.96
CA ALA A 42 -12.31 3.85 -19.52
C ALA A 42 -13.06 3.11 -20.64
N GLY A 43 -12.34 2.44 -21.55
CA GLY A 43 -12.96 1.63 -22.60
C GLY A 43 -13.82 0.48 -22.04
N GLN A 44 -13.35 -0.20 -20.98
CA GLN A 44 -14.14 -1.22 -20.28
C GLN A 44 -15.42 -0.64 -19.67
N LEU A 45 -15.32 0.54 -19.06
CA LEU A 45 -16.46 1.20 -18.42
C LEU A 45 -17.55 1.58 -19.44
N ILE A 46 -17.13 2.14 -20.59
CA ILE A 46 -18.04 2.48 -21.71
C ILE A 46 -18.71 1.20 -22.23
N LYS A 47 -17.94 0.15 -22.52
CA LYS A 47 -18.46 -1.13 -23.02
C LYS A 47 -19.45 -1.79 -22.05
N ASN A 48 -19.27 -1.60 -20.74
CA ASN A 48 -20.16 -2.16 -19.72
C ASN A 48 -21.35 -1.24 -19.37
N GLY A 49 -21.47 -0.08 -20.02
CA GLY A 49 -22.57 0.86 -19.78
C GLY A 49 -22.53 1.50 -18.39
N PHE A 50 -21.34 1.78 -17.86
CA PHE A 50 -21.16 2.45 -16.56
C PHE A 50 -21.85 1.74 -15.38
N LYS A 51 -22.09 0.43 -15.48
CA LYS A 51 -22.72 -0.37 -14.42
C LYS A 51 -21.83 -0.43 -13.18
N VAL A 52 -22.48 -0.25 -12.03
CA VAL A 52 -21.86 -0.37 -10.71
C VAL A 52 -22.30 -1.67 -10.04
N VAL A 53 -21.50 -2.14 -9.08
CA VAL A 53 -21.84 -3.28 -8.23
C VAL A 53 -22.70 -2.88 -7.03
N SER A 54 -23.24 -3.85 -6.30
CA SER A 54 -23.98 -3.59 -5.07
C SER A 54 -23.08 -3.03 -3.96
N THR A 55 -23.69 -2.46 -2.93
CA THR A 55 -22.97 -1.93 -1.78
C THR A 55 -22.23 -3.04 -1.02
N GLU A 56 -22.82 -4.22 -0.89
CA GLU A 56 -22.18 -5.38 -0.25
C GLU A 56 -20.92 -5.80 -1.02
N GLU A 57 -21.04 -5.98 -2.35
CA GLU A 57 -19.92 -6.39 -3.19
C GLU A 57 -18.79 -5.34 -3.17
N ARG A 58 -19.15 -4.05 -3.23
CA ARG A 58 -18.17 -2.96 -3.09
C ARG A 58 -17.42 -3.03 -1.76
N ASN A 59 -18.14 -3.24 -0.66
CA ASN A 59 -17.56 -3.31 0.69
C ASN A 59 -16.63 -4.52 0.83
N ASP A 60 -16.96 -5.65 0.23
CA ASP A 60 -16.12 -6.84 0.29
C ASP A 60 -14.84 -6.66 -0.55
N ARG A 61 -14.95 -6.10 -1.75
CA ARG A 61 -13.79 -5.68 -2.55
C ARG A 61 -12.89 -4.70 -1.78
N GLU A 62 -13.48 -3.76 -1.04
CA GLU A 62 -12.74 -2.80 -0.21
C GLU A 62 -11.98 -3.49 0.94
N LYS A 63 -12.64 -4.36 1.71
CA LYS A 63 -12.00 -5.12 2.80
C LYS A 63 -10.83 -5.97 2.31
N ILE A 64 -10.93 -6.53 1.11
CA ILE A 64 -9.83 -7.28 0.47
C ILE A 64 -8.68 -6.33 0.15
N CYS A 65 -8.95 -5.18 -0.46
CA CYS A 65 -7.90 -4.22 -0.79
C CYS A 65 -7.23 -3.62 0.46
N GLN A 66 -7.96 -3.32 1.53
CA GLN A 66 -7.39 -2.75 2.77
C GLN A 66 -6.34 -3.66 3.45
N ARG A 67 -6.39 -4.98 3.17
CA ARG A 67 -5.44 -5.99 3.66
C ARG A 67 -4.38 -6.39 2.62
N CYS A 68 -4.47 -5.88 1.40
CA CYS A 68 -3.58 -6.24 0.29
C CYS A 68 -2.20 -5.56 0.43
N GLU A 69 -1.13 -6.30 0.16
CA GLU A 69 0.25 -5.81 0.18
C GLU A 69 0.54 -4.70 -0.84
N HIS A 70 -0.31 -4.56 -1.87
CA HIS A 70 -0.18 -3.50 -2.87
C HIS A 70 -1.02 -2.26 -2.54
N PHE A 71 -1.83 -2.27 -1.49
CA PHE A 71 -2.66 -1.12 -1.16
C PHE A 71 -1.84 -0.05 -0.46
N ARG A 72 -1.86 1.15 -1.05
CA ARG A 72 -1.20 2.33 -0.50
C ARG A 72 -2.24 3.15 0.24
N LYS A 73 -2.19 3.10 1.57
CA LYS A 73 -3.14 3.80 2.45
C LYS A 73 -3.06 5.33 2.27
N LYS A 74 -1.87 5.87 2.06
CA LYS A 74 -1.64 7.33 2.01
C LYS A 74 -2.37 8.07 0.89
N ASP A 75 -2.59 7.41 -0.25
CA ASP A 75 -3.21 8.00 -1.44
C ASP A 75 -4.43 7.21 -1.92
N ASN A 76 -4.83 6.18 -1.16
CA ASN A 76 -5.95 5.30 -1.46
C ASN A 76 -5.85 4.63 -2.85
N ARG A 77 -4.63 4.24 -3.25
CA ARG A 77 -4.34 3.64 -4.55
C ARG A 77 -3.77 2.23 -4.45
N CYS A 78 -3.92 1.47 -5.52
CA CYS A 78 -3.23 0.20 -5.71
C CYS A 78 -1.86 0.43 -6.38
N ALA A 79 -0.78 -0.04 -5.78
CA ALA A 79 0.57 -0.01 -6.34
C ALA A 79 0.75 -0.92 -7.56
N LYS A 80 -0.16 -1.89 -7.78
CA LYS A 80 -0.09 -2.77 -8.95
C LYS A 80 -0.70 -2.12 -10.20
N CYS A 81 -1.92 -1.58 -10.10
CA CYS A 81 -2.62 -1.02 -11.25
C CYS A 81 -2.69 0.51 -11.30
N GLY A 82 -2.37 1.20 -10.20
CA GLY A 82 -2.39 2.65 -10.09
C GLY A 82 -3.78 3.27 -9.86
N CYS A 83 -4.85 2.48 -9.90
CA CYS A 83 -6.22 2.98 -9.71
C CYS A 83 -6.51 3.39 -8.26
N HIS A 84 -7.40 4.37 -8.11
CA HIS A 84 -8.01 4.74 -6.84
C HIS A 84 -9.04 3.70 -6.40
N LEU A 85 -8.96 3.25 -5.15
CA LEU A 85 -9.83 2.18 -4.66
C LEU A 85 -11.32 2.57 -4.67
N GLN A 86 -11.64 3.80 -4.26
CA GLN A 86 -13.02 4.34 -4.23
C GLN A 86 -13.75 4.23 -5.57
N TRP A 87 -13.02 4.35 -6.67
CA TRP A 87 -13.57 4.17 -8.01
C TRP A 87 -13.48 2.71 -8.44
N LYS A 88 -12.33 2.08 -8.17
CA LYS A 88 -12.04 0.73 -8.67
C LYS A 88 -13.04 -0.30 -8.16
N ASN A 89 -13.35 -0.28 -6.87
CA ASN A 89 -14.20 -1.28 -6.24
C ASN A 89 -15.69 -1.13 -6.64
N ARG A 90 -16.12 0.05 -7.09
CA ARG A 90 -17.51 0.36 -7.42
C ARG A 90 -17.92 -0.10 -8.80
N MET A 91 -17.01 -0.12 -9.77
CA MET A 91 -17.37 -0.43 -11.17
C MET A 91 -17.45 -1.93 -11.40
N ARG A 92 -18.53 -2.38 -12.06
CA ARG A 92 -18.72 -3.78 -12.45
C ARG A 92 -17.74 -4.23 -13.52
N ALA A 93 -17.31 -3.31 -14.38
CA ALA A 93 -16.41 -3.58 -15.50
C ALA A 93 -14.97 -3.92 -15.09
N TRP A 94 -14.56 -3.52 -13.88
CA TRP A 94 -13.17 -3.58 -13.44
C TRP A 94 -12.93 -4.74 -12.48
N HIS A 95 -11.71 -5.27 -12.51
CA HIS A 95 -11.31 -6.45 -11.74
C HIS A 95 -9.95 -6.24 -11.06
N CYS A 96 -9.65 -7.06 -10.05
CA CYS A 96 -8.31 -7.09 -9.47
C CYS A 96 -7.32 -7.77 -10.45
N PRO A 97 -6.19 -7.13 -10.83
CA PRO A 97 -5.19 -7.80 -11.68
C PRO A 97 -4.56 -9.01 -10.99
N GLU A 98 -4.57 -9.03 -9.65
CA GLU A 98 -4.12 -10.16 -8.83
C GLU A 98 -5.24 -11.18 -8.55
N LYS A 99 -6.44 -10.99 -9.14
CA LYS A 99 -7.62 -11.88 -8.99
C LYS A 99 -8.04 -12.16 -7.54
N LYS A 100 -7.74 -11.24 -6.62
CA LYS A 100 -8.16 -11.32 -5.20
C LYS A 100 -9.65 -11.05 -5.00
N TRP A 101 -10.30 -10.46 -6.01
CA TRP A 101 -11.72 -10.26 -6.18
C TRP A 101 -12.02 -10.03 -7.67
#